data_AF-A0A7X6T2E1-F1
#
_entry.id   AF-A0A7X6T2E1-F1
#
_cell.length_a   1.000
_cell.length_b   1.000
_cell.length_c   1.000
_cell.angle_alpha   90.00
_cell.angle_beta   90.00
_cell.angle_gamma   90.00
#
_symmetry.space_group_name_H-M   'P 1'
#
loop_
_entity.id
_entity.type
_entity.pdbx_description
1 polymer ?
#
loop_
_entity_poly.entity_id
_entity_poly.type
_entity_poly.pdbx_seq_one_letter_code
_entity_poly.pdbx_strand_id
1 'polypeptide(L)'
;MNFRQVRTGQGSRKKMAALALGMALLLLLSACALDTDSSSGTADRGELPFVIRPQNDKYLRQDEWVRMLTLAINNSDKRDMIWQAIPTSQRSEISQADFIRYVSFLASCLPGNITSFMPASTQESEEIQNHASKTDKQLVPRPDQAAIWWIRARTSDLRELKFAVALTLDQEGIPYFSKSWLQKQASLYDYVVLYLEALALQSKPALVALLSHNQVIRNPAQEKAIDRRARDLLDFYQKQVSSVKNSYRCVEMMPGYAAIEEQTNSTDSGSARSRRVIFTESDGVIRAEEKIPQELALEDTALVLDDKKLFNPSLDGAVLISSKSTLGLLGIPLSLEAIEDETAREDDFRVTWPGLLVEAVGQWDRDTMTFEGRVRQVSVSYSRFETGSGLKPGDSVYELYLRYPFARESGYQISLSEGGGRKTLAVQVESDAIARLTLIFDS
;
A
#
# COMPACT_ATOMS: atom_id res chain seq x y z
N MET A 1 78.89 -31.65 -14.04
CA MET A 1 78.50 -30.35 -13.47
C MET A 1 77.86 -30.58 -12.11
N ASN A 2 78.38 -29.88 -11.11
CA ASN A 2 77.97 -29.89 -9.70
C ASN A 2 76.53 -29.37 -9.52
N PHE A 3 75.74 -29.93 -8.60
CA PHE A 3 75.63 -29.38 -7.24
C PHE A 3 74.82 -30.29 -6.28
N ARG A 4 75.32 -30.28 -5.04
CA ARG A 4 74.92 -30.94 -3.80
C ARG A 4 73.76 -30.22 -3.11
N GLN A 5 72.94 -31.01 -2.37
CA GLN A 5 72.31 -30.78 -1.04
C GLN A 5 71.48 -29.48 -0.82
N VAL A 6 70.48 -29.37 0.06
CA VAL A 6 70.37 -29.79 1.47
C VAL A 6 68.88 -29.89 1.85
N ARG A 7 68.53 -30.94 2.59
CA ARG A 7 67.28 -31.09 3.35
C ARG A 7 67.58 -30.70 4.80
N THR A 8 66.80 -29.79 5.42
CA THR A 8 66.47 -29.81 6.86
C THR A 8 65.45 -28.72 7.23
N GLY A 9 64.53 -29.06 8.14
CA GLY A 9 64.09 -28.08 9.15
C GLY A 9 62.68 -27.49 9.10
N GLN A 10 61.62 -28.25 8.79
CA GLN A 10 60.23 -27.72 8.86
C GLN A 10 59.26 -28.51 9.77
N GLY A 11 59.77 -29.40 10.62
CA GLY A 11 58.95 -30.23 11.51
C GLY A 11 58.76 -29.70 12.94
N SER A 12 59.60 -28.77 13.41
CA SER A 12 59.63 -28.37 14.84
C SER A 12 58.72 -27.18 15.19
N ARG A 13 58.45 -26.27 14.23
CA ARG A 13 57.62 -25.07 14.48
C ARG A 13 56.14 -25.35 14.67
N LYS A 14 55.59 -26.41 14.06
CA LYS A 14 54.16 -26.76 14.19
C LYS A 14 53.81 -27.36 15.56
N LYS A 15 54.76 -28.01 16.23
CA LYS A 15 54.54 -28.59 17.57
C LYS A 15 54.59 -27.55 18.69
N MET A 16 55.41 -26.50 18.56
CA MET A 16 55.40 -25.38 19.53
C MET A 16 54.15 -24.50 19.41
N ALA A 17 53.65 -24.26 18.19
CA ALA A 17 52.45 -23.45 18.00
C ALA A 17 51.19 -24.11 18.59
N ALA A 18 51.07 -25.44 18.49
CA ALA A 18 49.96 -26.18 19.10
C ALA A 18 50.00 -26.20 20.64
N LEU A 19 51.20 -26.23 21.22
CA LEU A 19 51.40 -26.20 22.67
C LEU A 19 51.10 -24.81 23.28
N ALA A 20 51.43 -23.74 22.56
CA ALA A 20 51.09 -22.38 22.96
C ALA A 20 49.57 -22.10 22.89
N LEU A 21 48.88 -22.65 21.89
CA LEU A 21 47.41 -22.50 21.76
C LEU A 21 46.64 -23.28 22.85
N GLY A 22 47.14 -24.45 23.25
CA GLY A 22 46.56 -25.24 24.33
C GLY A 22 46.72 -24.60 25.71
N MET A 23 47.84 -23.92 25.95
CA MET A 23 48.11 -23.25 27.23
C MET A 23 47.30 -21.95 27.39
N ALA A 24 46.99 -21.25 26.29
CA ALA A 24 46.10 -20.09 26.28
C ALA A 24 44.63 -20.46 26.56
N LEU A 25 44.18 -21.65 26.12
CA LEU A 25 42.81 -22.12 26.38
C LEU A 25 42.59 -22.55 27.84
N LEU A 26 43.64 -23.04 28.53
CA LEU A 26 43.57 -23.44 29.94
C LEU A 26 43.54 -22.25 30.91
N LEU A 27 44.12 -21.11 30.53
CA LEU A 27 44.09 -19.87 31.32
C LEU A 27 42.76 -19.11 31.21
N LEU A 28 42.00 -19.30 30.12
CA LEU A 28 40.67 -18.70 29.97
C LEU A 28 39.56 -19.48 30.69
N LEU A 29 39.79 -20.76 31.02
CA LEU A 29 38.83 -21.60 31.77
C LEU A 29 39.02 -21.56 33.29
N SER A 30 40.07 -20.90 33.79
CA SER A 30 40.36 -20.77 35.23
C SER A 30 40.00 -19.40 35.82
N ALA A 31 39.40 -18.49 35.03
CA ALA A 31 38.86 -17.21 35.51
C ALA A 31 37.40 -17.31 36.02
N CYS A 32 36.82 -18.52 36.05
CA CYS A 32 35.55 -18.82 36.71
C CYS A 32 35.79 -19.76 37.90
N ALA A 33 36.39 -19.24 38.98
CA ALA A 33 36.40 -19.93 40.26
C ALA A 33 36.39 -18.91 41.40
N LEU A 34 35.20 -18.78 42.02
CA LEU A 34 34.89 -18.28 43.35
C LEU A 34 35.48 -16.95 43.83
N ASP A 35 34.61 -15.94 43.93
CA ASP A 35 34.51 -15.14 45.15
C ASP A 35 33.15 -15.41 45.79
N THR A 36 33.13 -16.33 46.74
CA THR A 36 32.11 -16.37 47.79
C THR A 36 32.63 -15.55 48.94
N ASP A 37 32.17 -14.30 49.04
CA ASP A 37 32.20 -13.61 50.31
C ASP A 37 30.82 -13.01 50.61
N SER A 38 30.20 -13.63 51.60
CA SER A 38 28.93 -13.27 52.19
C SER A 38 29.07 -11.95 52.94
N SER A 39 28.59 -10.86 52.36
CA SER A 39 28.18 -9.70 53.12
C SER A 39 26.66 -9.67 53.21
N SER A 40 26.19 -9.98 54.41
CA SER A 40 24.83 -9.71 54.87
C SER A 40 24.61 -8.20 54.92
N GLY A 41 24.23 -7.63 53.79
CA GLY A 41 23.61 -6.31 53.69
C GLY A 41 22.23 -6.52 53.12
N THR A 42 21.19 -6.13 53.85
CA THR A 42 19.84 -5.91 53.33
C THR A 42 19.90 -4.91 52.19
N ALA A 43 20.18 -5.42 50.99
CA ALA A 43 20.01 -4.70 49.75
C ALA A 43 18.51 -4.61 49.52
N ASP A 44 18.00 -3.43 49.84
CA ASP A 44 16.83 -2.83 49.22
C ASP A 44 16.74 -3.35 47.77
N ARG A 45 15.68 -4.11 47.47
CA ARG A 45 15.41 -4.62 46.12
C ARG A 45 15.11 -3.40 45.26
N GLY A 46 16.16 -2.76 44.75
CA GLY A 46 16.05 -1.73 43.73
C GLY A 46 15.24 -2.31 42.60
N GLU A 47 14.00 -1.84 42.46
CA GLU A 47 13.17 -2.14 41.32
C GLU A 47 13.99 -1.82 40.07
N LEU A 48 14.32 -2.83 39.27
CA LEU A 48 14.90 -2.59 37.97
C LEU A 48 13.88 -1.72 37.22
N PRO A 49 14.18 -0.46 36.86
CA PRO A 49 13.19 0.51 36.41
C PRO A 49 12.55 0.17 35.05
N PHE A 50 12.93 -0.97 34.47
CA PHE A 50 12.56 -1.46 33.15
C PHE A 50 11.83 -2.81 33.19
N VAL A 51 11.37 -3.25 34.36
CA VAL A 51 10.63 -4.52 34.53
C VAL A 51 9.24 -4.22 35.10
N ILE A 52 8.21 -4.52 34.33
CA ILE A 52 6.82 -4.48 34.80
C ILE A 52 6.47 -5.84 35.37
N ARG A 53 6.05 -5.87 36.63
CA ARG A 53 5.54 -7.09 37.26
C ARG A 53 4.02 -7.12 37.17
N PRO A 54 3.42 -8.25 36.79
CA PRO A 54 1.97 -8.43 36.87
C PRO A 54 1.43 -8.08 38.25
N GLN A 55 0.41 -7.22 38.36
CA GLN A 55 -0.18 -6.92 39.67
C GLN A 55 -0.80 -8.16 40.35
N ASN A 56 -1.21 -9.16 39.57
CA ASN A 56 -1.78 -10.41 40.05
C ASN A 56 -0.76 -11.57 40.13
N ASP A 57 0.54 -11.29 39.93
CA ASP A 57 1.65 -12.24 39.85
C ASP A 57 1.51 -13.37 38.80
N LYS A 58 0.52 -13.31 37.90
CA LYS A 58 0.23 -14.35 36.91
C LYS A 58 0.35 -13.88 35.46
N TYR A 59 -0.26 -12.75 35.13
CA TYR A 59 -0.33 -12.25 33.76
C TYR A 59 -0.41 -10.72 33.75
N LEU A 60 0.26 -10.11 32.78
CA LEU A 60 0.14 -8.69 32.50
C LEU A 60 -1.27 -8.39 32.00
N ARG A 61 -1.97 -7.43 32.62
CA ARG A 61 -3.20 -6.87 32.06
C ARG A 61 -2.91 -6.04 30.81
N GLN A 62 -3.95 -5.64 30.08
CA GLN A 62 -3.80 -4.86 28.85
C GLN A 62 -2.97 -3.58 29.04
N ASP A 63 -3.22 -2.81 30.10
CA ASP A 63 -2.48 -1.59 30.43
C ASP A 63 -1.00 -1.87 30.74
N GLU A 64 -0.73 -2.91 31.53
CA GLU A 64 0.63 -3.35 31.88
C GLU A 64 1.38 -3.88 30.64
N TRP A 65 0.68 -4.55 29.74
CA TRP A 65 1.21 -5.11 28.51
C TRP A 65 1.57 -4.00 27.51
N VAL A 66 0.71 -3.00 27.32
CA VAL A 66 1.03 -1.81 26.51
C VAL A 66 2.20 -1.06 27.12
N ARG A 67 2.20 -0.85 28.45
CA ARG A 67 3.32 -0.20 29.13
C ARG A 67 4.63 -0.96 28.92
N MET A 68 4.59 -2.30 28.91
CA MET A 68 5.75 -3.14 28.60
C MET A 68 6.25 -2.89 27.18
N LEU A 69 5.35 -2.83 26.19
CA LEU A 69 5.73 -2.46 24.82
C LEU A 69 6.36 -1.07 24.76
N THR A 70 5.79 -0.07 25.46
CA THR A 70 6.36 1.28 25.46
C THR A 70 7.78 1.31 26.03
N LEU A 71 8.07 0.51 27.07
CA LEU A 71 9.42 0.36 27.59
C LEU A 71 10.35 -0.29 26.56
N ALA A 72 9.88 -1.31 25.84
CA ALA A 72 10.68 -2.03 24.85
C ALA A 72 10.97 -1.18 23.61
N ILE A 73 10.03 -0.30 23.23
CA ILE A 73 10.19 0.68 22.15
C ILE A 73 11.28 1.70 22.52
N ASN A 74 11.21 2.28 23.72
CA ASN A 74 12.11 3.33 24.17
C ASN A 74 13.52 2.82 24.55
N ASN A 75 13.67 1.56 24.94
CA ASN A 75 14.92 1.01 25.48
C ASN A 75 15.41 -0.19 24.66
N SER A 76 16.03 0.08 23.50
CA SER A 76 16.46 -0.95 22.56
C SER A 76 17.47 -1.94 23.13
N ASP A 77 18.35 -1.48 24.02
CA ASP A 77 19.38 -2.27 24.69
C ASP A 77 18.83 -3.15 25.83
N LYS A 78 17.58 -2.92 26.26
CA LYS A 78 16.92 -3.67 27.34
C LYS A 78 15.85 -4.65 26.87
N ARG A 79 15.65 -4.79 25.56
CA ARG A 79 14.59 -5.65 24.99
C ARG A 79 14.69 -7.10 25.45
N ASP A 80 15.90 -7.64 25.61
CA ASP A 80 16.11 -8.99 26.10
C ASP A 80 15.62 -9.17 27.55
N MET A 81 15.93 -8.21 28.42
CA MET A 81 15.49 -8.22 29.81
C MET A 81 13.96 -8.06 29.90
N ILE A 82 13.38 -7.16 29.09
CA ILE A 82 11.94 -6.96 29.02
C ILE A 82 11.24 -8.23 28.55
N TRP A 83 11.76 -8.90 27.52
CA TRP A 83 11.25 -10.18 27.04
C TRP A 83 11.19 -11.24 28.15
N GLN A 84 12.23 -11.36 28.96
CA GLN A 84 12.27 -12.34 30.06
C GLN A 84 11.27 -12.02 31.17
N ALA A 85 10.85 -10.75 31.32
CA ALA A 85 9.84 -10.34 32.28
C ALA A 85 8.41 -10.67 31.86
N ILE A 86 8.17 -10.96 30.57
CA ILE A 86 6.84 -11.30 30.06
C ILE A 86 6.50 -12.75 30.47
N PRO A 87 5.34 -12.98 31.12
CA PRO A 87 4.89 -14.32 31.50
C PRO A 87 4.88 -15.29 30.31
N THR A 88 5.34 -16.52 30.52
CA THR A 88 5.49 -17.52 29.46
C THR A 88 4.18 -17.82 28.73
N SER A 89 3.04 -17.79 29.44
CA SER A 89 1.71 -17.98 28.86
C SER A 89 1.34 -16.90 27.83
N GLN A 90 1.83 -15.67 27.99
CA GLN A 90 1.50 -14.54 27.11
C GLN A 90 2.44 -14.43 25.90
N ARG A 91 3.51 -15.24 25.86
CA ARG A 91 4.52 -15.27 24.78
C ARG A 91 4.76 -16.65 24.20
N SER A 92 3.89 -17.62 24.50
CA SER A 92 4.09 -19.04 24.16
C SER A 92 4.14 -19.31 22.65
N GLU A 93 3.54 -18.46 21.83
CA GLU A 93 3.47 -18.65 20.39
C GLU A 93 4.66 -18.07 19.62
N ILE A 94 5.44 -17.18 20.24
CA ILE A 94 6.48 -16.42 19.57
C ILE A 94 7.85 -16.60 20.22
N SER A 95 8.89 -16.39 19.42
CA SER A 95 10.27 -16.39 19.91
C SER A 95 10.70 -14.99 20.38
N GLN A 96 11.84 -14.93 21.08
CA GLN A 96 12.48 -13.66 21.42
C GLN A 96 12.83 -12.85 20.17
N ALA A 97 13.24 -13.51 19.09
CA ALA A 97 13.56 -12.84 17.83
C ALA A 97 12.33 -12.18 17.21
N ASP A 98 11.17 -12.84 17.24
CA ASP A 98 9.89 -12.28 16.77
C ASP A 98 9.51 -11.03 17.58
N PHE A 99 9.65 -11.09 18.91
CA PHE A 99 9.41 -9.96 19.79
C PHE A 99 10.32 -8.77 19.50
N ILE A 100 11.63 -9.00 19.39
CA ILE A 100 12.61 -7.94 19.09
C ILE A 100 12.31 -7.32 17.73
N ARG A 101 11.97 -8.13 16.72
CA ARG A 101 11.60 -7.66 15.39
C ARG A 101 10.36 -6.78 15.43
N TYR A 102 9.31 -7.23 16.12
CA TYR A 102 8.06 -6.48 16.27
C TYR A 102 8.27 -5.13 16.97
N VAL A 103 8.98 -5.12 18.09
CA VAL A 103 9.26 -3.88 18.83
C VAL A 103 10.17 -2.95 18.04
N SER A 104 11.11 -3.48 17.26
CA SER A 104 11.94 -2.67 16.35
C SER A 104 11.10 -1.98 15.29
N PHE A 105 10.17 -2.71 14.69
CA PHE A 105 9.18 -2.18 13.75
C PHE A 105 8.36 -1.04 14.40
N LEU A 106 7.79 -1.27 15.59
CA LEU A 106 7.02 -0.26 16.31
C LEU A 106 7.86 0.99 16.61
N ALA A 107 9.12 0.82 16.99
CA ALA A 107 10.05 1.93 17.23
C ALA A 107 10.35 2.74 15.96
N SER A 108 10.41 2.10 14.79
CA SER A 108 10.53 2.80 13.50
C SER A 108 9.28 3.59 13.13
N CYS A 109 8.09 3.14 13.55
CA CYS A 109 6.82 3.86 13.31
C CYS A 109 6.62 5.05 14.27
N LEU A 110 7.20 4.98 15.47
CA LEU A 110 7.14 6.01 16.51
C LEU A 110 8.54 6.57 16.83
N PRO A 111 9.19 7.29 15.89
CA PRO A 111 10.50 7.88 16.14
C PRO A 111 10.34 9.08 17.10
N GLY A 112 10.51 8.86 18.40
CA GLY A 112 10.38 9.90 19.40
C GLY A 112 10.26 9.33 20.81
N ASN A 113 10.10 10.21 21.79
CA ASN A 113 9.87 9.80 23.17
C ASN A 113 8.37 9.53 23.35
N ILE A 114 8.02 8.32 23.80
CA ILE A 114 6.64 8.00 24.13
C ILE A 114 6.15 8.90 25.27
N THR A 115 5.05 9.59 25.06
CA THR A 115 4.47 10.54 26.03
C THR A 115 3.26 9.97 26.76
N SER A 116 2.48 9.10 26.11
CA SER A 116 1.29 8.49 26.70
C SER A 116 0.82 7.28 25.89
N PHE A 117 -0.04 6.48 26.51
CA PHE A 117 -0.81 5.44 25.84
C PHE A 117 -2.25 5.44 26.39
N MET A 118 -3.21 5.08 25.55
CA MET A 118 -4.64 5.06 25.91
C MET A 118 -5.40 4.05 25.05
N PRO A 119 -6.49 3.45 25.55
CA PRO A 119 -7.36 2.64 24.70
C PRO A 119 -7.98 3.52 23.60
N ALA A 120 -8.16 2.94 22.42
CA ALA A 120 -8.92 3.58 21.35
C ALA A 120 -10.40 3.64 21.71
N SER A 121 -11.11 4.63 21.17
CA SER A 121 -12.57 4.65 21.25
C SER A 121 -13.17 3.46 20.50
N THR A 122 -14.44 3.14 20.77
CA THR A 122 -15.15 2.05 20.07
C THR A 122 -15.15 2.27 18.56
N GLN A 123 -15.47 3.49 18.11
CA GLN A 123 -15.47 3.83 16.69
C GLN A 123 -14.08 3.68 16.05
N GLU A 124 -13.03 4.23 16.67
CA GLU A 124 -11.65 4.07 16.17
C GLU A 124 -11.23 2.60 16.12
N SER A 125 -11.64 1.81 17.12
CA SER A 125 -11.33 0.38 17.18
C SER A 125 -12.02 -0.36 16.03
N GLU A 126 -13.31 -0.12 15.79
CA GLU A 126 -14.06 -0.72 14.70
C GLU A 126 -13.47 -0.34 13.33
N GLU A 127 -13.09 0.92 13.12
CA GLU A 127 -12.43 1.37 11.89
C GLU A 127 -11.13 0.58 11.62
N ILE A 128 -10.27 0.45 12.64
CA ILE A 128 -8.98 -0.25 12.54
C ILE A 128 -9.16 -1.77 12.36
N GLN A 129 -10.07 -2.38 13.11
CA GLN A 129 -10.38 -3.81 13.00
C GLN A 129 -11.01 -4.16 11.65
N ASN A 130 -11.80 -3.25 11.07
CA ASN A 130 -12.41 -3.42 9.76
C ASN A 130 -11.36 -3.51 8.64
N HIS A 131 -10.18 -2.88 8.80
CA HIS A 131 -9.10 -3.03 7.84
C HIS A 131 -8.60 -4.49 7.76
N ALA A 132 -8.32 -5.12 8.90
CA ALA A 132 -7.91 -6.53 8.95
C ALA A 132 -9.03 -7.51 8.57
N SER A 133 -10.28 -7.18 8.91
CA SER A 133 -11.43 -8.07 8.62
C SER A 133 -11.74 -8.18 7.13
N LYS A 134 -11.40 -7.13 6.35
CA LYS A 134 -11.60 -7.11 4.89
C LYS A 134 -10.52 -7.86 4.12
N THR A 135 -9.33 -7.98 4.69
CA THR A 135 -8.13 -8.52 4.03
C THR A 135 -7.97 -10.02 4.24
N ASP A 136 -8.24 -10.51 5.45
CA ASP A 136 -8.13 -11.94 5.77
C ASP A 136 -9.27 -12.40 6.69
N LYS A 137 -10.29 -13.02 6.08
CA LYS A 137 -11.47 -13.57 6.80
C LYS A 137 -11.15 -14.78 7.67
N GLN A 138 -10.00 -15.42 7.47
CA GLN A 138 -9.58 -16.62 8.19
C GLN A 138 -8.53 -16.32 9.27
N LEU A 139 -8.20 -15.04 9.49
CA LEU A 139 -7.26 -14.63 10.50
C LEU A 139 -7.72 -15.08 11.90
N VAL A 140 -6.83 -15.77 12.61
CA VAL A 140 -7.03 -16.21 14.00
C VAL A 140 -5.92 -15.61 14.86
N PRO A 141 -6.21 -14.93 15.99
CA PRO A 141 -7.55 -14.54 16.44
C PRO A 141 -8.20 -13.54 15.48
N ARG A 142 -9.52 -13.43 15.55
CA ARG A 142 -10.27 -12.54 14.65
C ARG A 142 -10.03 -11.07 15.03
N PRO A 143 -10.07 -10.13 14.08
CA PRO A 143 -9.86 -8.71 14.36
C PRO A 143 -10.77 -8.11 15.44
N ASP A 144 -12.03 -8.53 15.50
CA ASP A 144 -13.01 -8.10 16.51
C ASP A 144 -12.65 -8.55 17.95
N GLN A 145 -11.75 -9.51 18.09
CA GLN A 145 -11.25 -10.01 19.38
C GLN A 145 -10.02 -9.23 19.88
N ALA A 146 -9.47 -8.31 19.09
CA ALA A 146 -8.30 -7.53 19.47
C ALA A 146 -8.70 -6.19 20.12
N ALA A 147 -8.09 -5.85 21.24
CA ALA A 147 -8.23 -4.51 21.83
C ALA A 147 -7.26 -3.54 21.14
N ILE A 148 -7.74 -2.36 20.73
CA ILE A 148 -6.90 -1.36 20.06
C ILE A 148 -6.44 -0.30 21.07
N TRP A 149 -5.13 -0.06 21.10
CA TRP A 149 -4.50 0.93 21.95
C TRP A 149 -3.69 1.92 21.13
N TRP A 150 -3.79 3.18 21.49
CA TRP A 150 -3.00 4.26 20.91
C TRP A 150 -1.75 4.51 21.74
N ILE A 151 -0.59 4.47 21.10
CA ILE A 151 0.67 4.94 21.68
C ILE A 151 0.99 6.30 21.05
N ARG A 152 1.24 7.30 21.90
CA ARG A 152 1.64 8.65 21.47
C ARG A 152 3.12 8.87 21.74
N ALA A 153 3.81 9.45 20.76
CA ALA A 153 5.19 9.86 20.89
C ALA A 153 5.36 11.33 20.50
N ARG A 154 6.38 11.99 21.06
CA ARG A 154 6.77 13.34 20.65
C ARG A 154 8.19 13.31 20.13
N THR A 155 8.37 13.84 18.93
CA THR A 155 9.68 13.99 18.28
C THR A 155 10.44 15.19 18.87
N SER A 156 11.74 15.29 18.56
CA SER A 156 12.59 16.41 19.01
C SER A 156 12.14 17.77 18.48
N ASP A 157 11.44 17.80 17.36
CA ASP A 157 10.85 19.01 16.76
C ASP A 157 9.38 19.22 17.18
N LEU A 158 8.97 18.62 18.30
CA LEU A 158 7.67 18.80 18.94
C LEU A 158 6.45 18.30 18.15
N ARG A 159 6.65 17.54 17.06
CA ARG A 159 5.54 16.86 16.39
C ARG A 159 5.00 15.74 17.27
N GLU A 160 3.68 15.70 17.41
CA GLU A 160 3.00 14.59 18.08
C GLU A 160 2.67 13.49 17.08
N LEU A 161 3.07 12.28 17.42
CA LEU A 161 2.83 11.07 16.65
C LEU A 161 1.89 10.18 17.44
N LYS A 162 1.04 9.44 16.72
CA LYS A 162 0.10 8.48 17.28
C LYS A 162 0.14 7.24 16.42
N PHE A 163 0.22 6.05 17.02
CA PHE A 163 0.23 4.78 16.31
C PHE A 163 -0.65 3.76 17.03
N ALA A 164 -1.46 3.03 16.27
CA ALA A 164 -2.36 2.02 16.80
C ALA A 164 -1.61 0.70 17.00
N VAL A 165 -1.80 0.09 18.16
CA VAL A 165 -1.31 -1.25 18.48
C VAL A 165 -2.50 -2.12 18.81
N ALA A 166 -2.63 -3.24 18.12
CA ALA A 166 -3.63 -4.25 18.40
C ALA A 166 -3.11 -5.25 19.44
N LEU A 167 -3.89 -5.47 20.48
CA LEU A 167 -3.65 -6.46 21.53
C LEU A 167 -4.57 -7.64 21.28
N THR A 168 -3.99 -8.79 20.92
CA THR A 168 -4.74 -10.03 20.83
C THR A 168 -5.06 -10.56 22.22
N LEU A 169 -6.33 -10.90 22.44
CA LEU A 169 -6.86 -11.37 23.73
C LEU A 169 -7.29 -12.83 23.60
N ASP A 170 -7.03 -13.63 24.62
CA ASP A 170 -7.56 -14.99 24.71
C ASP A 170 -9.04 -14.99 25.15
N GLN A 171 -9.60 -16.19 25.36
CA GLN A 171 -10.99 -16.36 25.76
C GLN A 171 -11.31 -15.76 27.15
N GLU A 172 -10.29 -15.54 27.98
CA GLU A 172 -10.40 -14.96 29.32
C GLU A 172 -10.13 -13.44 29.30
N GLY A 173 -9.85 -12.86 28.12
CA GLY A 173 -9.52 -11.44 27.96
C GLY A 173 -8.08 -11.10 28.33
N ILE A 174 -7.20 -12.10 28.46
CA ILE A 174 -5.79 -11.93 28.80
C ILE A 174 -5.00 -11.64 27.52
N PRO A 175 -4.17 -10.59 27.48
CA PRO A 175 -3.39 -10.28 26.31
C PRO A 175 -2.28 -11.31 26.09
N TYR A 176 -2.04 -11.67 24.84
CA TYR A 176 -0.94 -12.54 24.45
C TYR A 176 -0.41 -12.11 23.07
N PHE A 177 0.79 -12.55 22.71
CA PHE A 177 1.32 -12.36 21.37
C PHE A 177 0.82 -13.46 20.43
N SER A 178 -0.03 -13.09 19.46
CA SER A 178 -0.43 -14.02 18.41
C SER A 178 0.63 -14.11 17.31
N LYS A 179 1.12 -15.32 17.04
CA LYS A 179 2.13 -15.57 16.00
C LYS A 179 1.62 -15.18 14.61
N SER A 180 0.38 -15.52 14.29
CA SER A 180 -0.25 -15.23 12.99
C SER A 180 -0.30 -13.72 12.69
N TRP A 181 -0.71 -12.92 13.67
CA TRP A 181 -0.79 -11.46 13.56
C TRP A 181 0.57 -10.84 13.35
N LEU A 182 1.53 -11.21 14.20
CA LEU A 182 2.89 -10.69 14.12
C LEU A 182 3.56 -11.07 12.79
N GLN A 183 3.37 -12.31 12.32
CA GLN A 183 3.92 -12.73 11.03
C GLN A 183 3.29 -11.96 9.87
N LYS A 184 1.97 -11.80 9.83
CA LYS A 184 1.28 -11.03 8.78
C LYS A 184 1.71 -9.57 8.75
N GLN A 185 1.77 -8.91 9.91
CA GLN A 185 2.26 -7.54 10.03
C GLN A 185 3.72 -7.42 9.60
N ALA A 186 4.58 -8.34 10.03
CA ALA A 186 5.99 -8.32 9.70
C ALA A 186 6.26 -8.57 8.20
N SER A 187 5.56 -9.52 7.58
CA SER A 187 5.65 -9.78 6.14
C SER A 187 5.18 -8.60 5.30
N LEU A 188 4.07 -7.96 5.69
CA LEU A 188 3.58 -6.76 5.01
C LEU A 188 4.56 -5.59 5.17
N TYR A 189 5.10 -5.38 6.37
CA TYR A 189 6.10 -4.35 6.62
C TYR A 189 7.38 -4.57 5.81
N ASP A 190 7.90 -5.79 5.74
CA ASP A 190 9.06 -6.11 4.91
C ASP A 190 8.80 -5.79 3.44
N TYR A 191 7.62 -6.16 2.91
CA TYR A 191 7.24 -5.83 1.54
C TYR A 191 7.23 -4.32 1.32
N VAL A 192 6.64 -3.55 2.23
CA VAL A 192 6.62 -2.09 2.17
C VAL A 192 8.02 -1.52 2.13
N VAL A 193 8.92 -1.98 3.01
CA VAL A 193 10.31 -1.51 3.04
C VAL A 193 11.01 -1.80 1.72
N LEU A 194 10.89 -3.03 1.19
CA LEU A 194 11.48 -3.40 -0.10
C LEU A 194 10.89 -2.59 -1.26
N TYR A 195 9.59 -2.30 -1.23
CA TYR A 195 8.91 -1.48 -2.23
C TYR A 195 9.45 -0.04 -2.24
N LEU A 196 9.54 0.58 -1.07
CA LEU A 196 10.06 1.94 -0.91
C LEU A 196 11.56 2.01 -1.22
N GLU A 197 12.34 0.99 -0.86
CA GLU A 197 13.76 0.89 -1.24
C GLU A 197 13.94 0.74 -2.75
N ALA A 198 13.11 -0.06 -3.44
CA ALA A 198 13.15 -0.19 -4.89
C ALA A 198 12.87 1.15 -5.59
N LEU A 199 11.92 1.95 -5.06
CA LEU A 199 11.63 3.30 -5.54
C LEU A 199 12.79 4.26 -5.26
N ALA A 200 13.34 4.26 -4.05
CA ALA A 200 14.44 5.13 -3.65
C ALA A 200 15.72 4.85 -4.45
N LEU A 201 16.01 3.57 -4.73
CA LEU A 201 17.16 3.12 -5.53
C LEU A 201 16.90 3.16 -7.03
N GLN A 202 15.71 3.59 -7.45
CA GLN A 202 15.29 3.62 -8.86
C GLN A 202 15.43 2.27 -9.59
N SER A 203 15.20 1.17 -8.85
CA SER A 203 15.38 -0.19 -9.34
C SER A 203 14.10 -0.74 -9.99
N LYS A 204 13.96 -0.52 -11.29
CA LYS A 204 12.85 -1.08 -12.07
C LYS A 204 12.71 -2.62 -11.94
N PRO A 205 13.78 -3.44 -12.02
CA PRO A 205 13.64 -4.89 -11.89
C PRO A 205 13.09 -5.32 -10.53
N ALA A 206 13.53 -4.69 -9.44
CA ALA A 206 13.03 -4.98 -8.10
C ALA A 206 11.55 -4.59 -7.97
N LEU A 207 11.17 -3.42 -8.49
CA LEU A 207 9.79 -2.97 -8.44
C LEU A 207 8.85 -3.86 -9.27
N VAL A 208 9.27 -4.30 -10.47
CA VAL A 208 8.50 -5.25 -11.28
C VAL A 208 8.33 -6.59 -10.55
N ALA A 209 9.39 -7.10 -9.90
CA ALA A 209 9.32 -8.34 -9.12
C ALA A 209 8.35 -8.22 -7.93
N LEU A 210 8.31 -7.07 -7.25
CA LEU A 210 7.38 -6.80 -6.16
C LEU A 210 5.94 -6.65 -6.66
N LEU A 211 5.72 -5.87 -7.72
CA LEU A 211 4.39 -5.65 -8.31
C LEU A 211 3.76 -6.92 -8.89
N SER A 212 4.59 -7.91 -9.27
CA SER A 212 4.15 -9.22 -9.74
C SER A 212 4.16 -10.30 -8.65
N HIS A 213 4.55 -9.96 -7.42
CA HIS A 213 4.68 -10.92 -6.33
C HIS A 213 3.35 -11.64 -6.04
N ASN A 214 3.39 -12.98 -6.03
CA ASN A 214 2.23 -13.86 -5.86
C ASN A 214 1.08 -13.65 -6.86
N GLN A 215 1.33 -12.97 -7.99
CA GLN A 215 0.35 -12.81 -9.06
C GLN A 215 0.59 -13.84 -10.17
N VAL A 216 -0.49 -14.49 -10.62
CA VAL A 216 -0.46 -15.32 -11.82
C VAL A 216 -0.61 -14.39 -13.04
N ILE A 217 0.43 -14.31 -13.87
CA ILE A 217 0.40 -13.55 -15.12
C ILE A 217 -0.36 -14.36 -16.17
N ARG A 218 -1.54 -13.88 -16.57
CA ARG A 218 -2.47 -14.61 -17.45
C ARG A 218 -2.31 -14.25 -18.93
N ASN A 219 -1.80 -13.06 -19.24
CA ASN A 219 -1.64 -12.58 -20.60
C ASN A 219 -0.47 -11.59 -20.75
N PRO A 220 0.03 -11.36 -21.98
CA PRO A 220 1.14 -10.42 -22.21
C PRO A 220 0.81 -8.95 -21.90
N ALA A 221 -0.47 -8.55 -21.98
CA ALA A 221 -0.89 -7.19 -21.66
C ALA A 221 -0.68 -6.90 -20.16
N GLN A 222 -0.94 -7.88 -19.29
CA GLN A 222 -0.69 -7.78 -17.85
C GLN A 222 0.78 -7.55 -17.53
N GLU A 223 1.69 -8.31 -18.14
CA GLU A 223 3.14 -8.13 -17.94
C GLU A 223 3.58 -6.73 -18.37
N LYS A 224 3.18 -6.30 -19.57
CA LYS A 224 3.47 -4.96 -20.06
C LYS A 224 2.85 -3.86 -19.17
N ALA A 225 1.67 -4.09 -18.60
CA ALA A 225 1.02 -3.14 -17.70
C ALA A 225 1.78 -2.99 -16.39
N ILE A 226 2.29 -4.09 -15.83
CA ILE A 226 3.18 -4.07 -14.66
C ILE A 226 4.48 -3.32 -14.98
N ASP A 227 5.10 -3.61 -16.13
CA ASP A 227 6.30 -2.91 -16.58
C ASP A 227 6.09 -1.40 -16.72
N ARG A 228 4.94 -1.02 -17.31
CA ARG A 228 4.53 0.38 -17.46
C ARG A 228 4.30 1.04 -16.11
N ARG A 229 3.54 0.40 -15.22
CA ARG A 229 3.29 0.91 -13.86
C ARG A 229 4.59 1.12 -13.08
N ALA A 230 5.54 0.18 -13.16
CA ALA A 230 6.83 0.34 -12.53
C ALA A 230 7.60 1.56 -13.05
N ARG A 231 7.61 1.78 -14.38
CA ARG A 231 8.25 2.94 -14.99
C ARG A 231 7.63 4.25 -14.49
N ASP A 232 6.31 4.34 -14.50
CA ASP A 232 5.58 5.57 -14.17
C ASP A 232 5.64 5.87 -12.67
N LEU A 233 5.66 4.84 -11.81
CA LEU A 233 5.96 4.97 -10.38
C LEU A 233 7.35 5.57 -10.15
N LEU A 234 8.37 5.03 -10.80
CA LEU A 234 9.74 5.51 -10.67
C LEU A 234 9.87 6.99 -11.07
N ASP A 235 9.29 7.36 -12.21
CA ASP A 235 9.27 8.74 -12.70
C ASP A 235 8.56 9.69 -11.72
N PHE A 236 7.40 9.28 -11.20
CA PHE A 236 6.66 10.06 -10.20
C PHE A 236 7.46 10.24 -8.92
N TYR A 237 8.00 9.17 -8.35
CA TYR A 237 8.77 9.23 -7.11
C TYR A 237 10.05 10.05 -7.25
N GLN A 238 10.72 9.97 -8.40
CA GLN A 238 11.92 10.76 -8.67
C GLN A 238 11.63 12.27 -8.65
N LYS A 239 10.47 12.69 -9.16
CA LYS A 239 10.11 14.11 -9.32
C LYS A 239 9.40 14.68 -8.10
N GLN A 240 8.45 13.93 -7.54
CA GLN A 240 7.43 14.47 -6.64
C GLN A 240 7.56 14.00 -5.18
N VAL A 241 8.31 12.92 -4.91
CA VAL A 241 8.42 12.33 -3.57
C VAL A 241 9.83 12.46 -3.03
N SER A 242 9.96 12.77 -1.75
CA SER A 242 11.25 12.83 -1.09
C SER A 242 11.78 11.42 -0.83
N SER A 243 12.99 11.14 -1.28
CA SER A 243 13.70 9.88 -1.05
C SER A 243 14.75 9.97 0.07
N VAL A 244 14.74 11.07 0.85
CA VAL A 244 15.68 11.29 1.96
C VAL A 244 15.41 10.31 3.10
N LYS A 245 16.42 9.97 3.90
CA LYS A 245 16.24 9.15 5.10
C LYS A 245 15.15 9.75 6.00
N ASN A 246 14.20 8.91 6.43
CA ASN A 246 13.01 9.29 7.20
C ASN A 246 12.00 10.19 6.44
N SER A 247 12.01 10.17 5.10
CA SER A 247 10.99 10.85 4.30
C SER A 247 9.63 10.15 4.32
N TYR A 248 9.57 8.92 4.82
CA TYR A 248 8.33 8.18 5.01
C TYR A 248 8.21 7.60 6.42
N ARG A 249 6.98 7.26 6.79
CA ARG A 249 6.66 6.63 8.07
C ARG A 249 5.42 5.76 7.95
N CYS A 250 5.44 4.59 8.58
CA CYS A 250 4.23 3.81 8.79
C CYS A 250 3.39 4.44 9.91
N VAL A 251 2.18 4.86 9.57
CA VAL A 251 1.24 5.51 10.50
C VAL A 251 0.19 4.54 11.03
N GLU A 252 0.00 3.41 10.34
CA GLU A 252 -0.97 2.39 10.71
C GLU A 252 -0.51 1.02 10.17
N MET A 253 -0.67 -0.02 10.98
CA MET A 253 -0.33 -1.39 10.60
C MET A 253 -1.27 -2.39 11.29
N MET A 254 -2.01 -3.13 10.49
CA MET A 254 -2.82 -4.27 10.89
C MET A 254 -2.50 -5.45 9.95
N PRO A 255 -2.81 -6.69 10.35
CA PRO A 255 -2.69 -7.82 9.43
C PRO A 255 -3.37 -7.54 8.09
N GLY A 256 -2.59 -7.59 7.02
CA GLY A 256 -3.03 -7.32 5.66
C GLY A 256 -3.34 -5.87 5.31
N TYR A 257 -3.09 -4.91 6.20
CA TYR A 257 -3.28 -3.48 5.92
C TYR A 257 -2.16 -2.62 6.53
N ALA A 258 -1.54 -1.78 5.71
CA ALA A 258 -0.60 -0.78 6.20
C ALA A 258 -0.86 0.57 5.54
N ALA A 259 -0.62 1.64 6.28
CA ALA A 259 -0.65 2.99 5.76
C ALA A 259 0.67 3.68 5.98
N ILE A 260 1.24 4.18 4.88
CA ILE A 260 2.51 4.88 4.85
C ILE A 260 2.26 6.34 4.51
N GLU A 261 2.76 7.24 5.34
CA GLU A 261 2.82 8.65 5.05
C GLU A 261 4.20 8.98 4.47
N GLU A 262 4.23 9.69 3.34
CA GLU A 262 5.44 10.07 2.62
C GLU A 262 5.49 11.59 2.45
N GLN A 263 6.68 12.17 2.51
CA GLN A 263 6.89 13.59 2.25
C GLN A 263 7.02 13.85 0.75
N THR A 264 6.36 14.89 0.28
CA THR A 264 6.44 15.33 -1.12
C THR A 264 7.47 16.44 -1.29
N ASN A 265 8.09 16.53 -2.46
CA ASN A 265 9.05 17.60 -2.80
C ASN A 265 8.38 18.95 -3.15
N SER A 266 7.04 19.03 -3.05
CA SER A 266 6.30 20.21 -3.51
C SER A 266 6.70 21.48 -2.76
N THR A 267 7.04 22.51 -3.53
CA THR A 267 7.37 23.85 -3.04
C THR A 267 6.14 24.76 -2.95
N ASP A 268 4.98 24.31 -3.43
CA ASP A 268 3.77 25.12 -3.46
C ASP A 268 3.15 25.24 -2.07
N SER A 269 2.99 26.48 -1.62
CA SER A 269 2.52 26.86 -0.28
C SER A 269 1.11 26.38 0.07
N GLY A 270 0.33 25.88 -0.91
CA GLY A 270 -1.00 25.28 -0.71
C GLY A 270 -1.09 23.77 -0.92
N SER A 271 -0.01 23.10 -1.33
CA SER A 271 -0.01 21.65 -1.56
C SER A 271 0.25 20.86 -0.28
N ALA A 272 -0.40 19.71 -0.13
CA ALA A 272 -0.16 18.83 1.00
C ALA A 272 1.30 18.37 1.00
N ARG A 273 2.05 18.71 2.05
CA ARG A 273 3.47 18.33 2.21
C ARG A 273 3.68 16.84 2.44
N SER A 274 2.59 16.09 2.67
CA SER A 274 2.61 14.65 2.77
C SER A 274 1.50 14.01 1.93
N ARG A 275 1.76 12.78 1.48
CA ARG A 275 0.79 11.90 0.83
C ARG A 275 0.70 10.58 1.61
N ARG A 276 -0.41 9.87 1.43
CA ARG A 276 -0.63 8.56 2.04
C ARG A 276 -0.71 7.48 0.97
N VAL A 277 0.09 6.43 1.12
CA VAL A 277 0.04 5.20 0.32
C VAL A 277 -0.52 4.09 1.20
N ILE A 278 -1.52 3.38 0.69
CA ILE A 278 -2.18 2.29 1.42
C ILE A 278 -1.72 0.98 0.80
N PHE A 279 -1.27 0.06 1.64
CA PHE A 279 -0.91 -1.30 1.25
C PHE A 279 -1.96 -2.26 1.77
N THR A 280 -2.49 -3.09 0.89
CA THR A 280 -3.44 -4.15 1.23
C THR A 280 -2.91 -5.50 0.77
N GLU A 281 -3.05 -6.52 1.62
CA GLU A 281 -2.80 -7.91 1.27
C GLU A 281 -4.13 -8.65 1.19
N SER A 282 -4.35 -9.40 0.10
CA SER A 282 -5.48 -10.31 -0.05
C SER A 282 -4.97 -11.57 -0.73
N ASP A 283 -5.20 -12.73 -0.13
CA ASP A 283 -4.79 -14.03 -0.65
C ASP A 283 -3.29 -14.08 -1.03
N GLY A 284 -2.43 -13.46 -0.21
CA GLY A 284 -0.98 -13.39 -0.44
C GLY A 284 -0.54 -12.37 -1.50
N VAL A 285 -1.47 -11.72 -2.20
CA VAL A 285 -1.16 -10.64 -3.16
C VAL A 285 -1.18 -9.31 -2.43
N ILE A 286 -0.05 -8.60 -2.46
CA ILE A 286 0.07 -7.26 -1.88
C ILE A 286 -0.11 -6.22 -2.98
N ARG A 287 -0.89 -5.17 -2.69
CA ARG A 287 -1.15 -4.05 -3.59
C ARG A 287 -0.87 -2.74 -2.87
N ALA A 288 -0.20 -1.83 -3.57
CA ALA A 288 -0.02 -0.44 -3.15
C ALA A 288 -1.03 0.45 -3.89
N GLU A 289 -1.92 1.11 -3.15
CA GLU A 289 -2.87 2.08 -3.67
C GLU A 289 -2.17 3.43 -3.81
N GLU A 290 -1.72 3.69 -5.04
CA GLU A 290 -0.94 4.87 -5.41
C GLU A 290 -1.86 5.90 -6.07
N LYS A 291 -2.24 6.92 -5.31
CA LYS A 291 -3.05 8.04 -5.82
C LYS A 291 -2.18 9.01 -6.62
N ILE A 292 -1.77 8.58 -7.81
CA ILE A 292 -0.98 9.37 -8.75
C ILE A 292 -1.91 9.94 -9.82
N PRO A 293 -1.96 11.28 -10.01
CA PRO A 293 -2.77 11.88 -11.06
C PRO A 293 -2.36 11.38 -12.45
N GLN A 294 -3.36 11.17 -13.31
CA GLN A 294 -3.16 10.84 -14.71
C GLN A 294 -4.09 11.70 -15.56
N GLU A 295 -3.59 12.14 -16.70
CA GLU A 295 -4.31 12.98 -17.64
C GLU A 295 -4.80 12.14 -18.82
N LEU A 296 -6.03 12.38 -19.25
CA LEU A 296 -6.61 11.69 -20.40
C LEU A 296 -5.86 12.10 -21.68
N ALA A 297 -5.35 11.12 -22.42
CA ALA A 297 -4.69 11.39 -23.69
C ALA A 297 -5.69 11.99 -24.70
N LEU A 298 -5.25 12.99 -25.48
CA LEU A 298 -6.10 13.67 -26.47
C LEU A 298 -6.76 12.69 -27.45
N GLU A 299 -6.04 11.65 -27.88
CA GLU A 299 -6.57 10.62 -28.77
C GLU A 299 -7.73 9.82 -28.14
N ASP A 300 -7.71 9.63 -26.82
CA ASP A 300 -8.77 8.93 -26.09
C ASP A 300 -9.98 9.81 -25.79
N THR A 301 -9.96 11.09 -26.19
CA THR A 301 -11.13 11.96 -26.15
C THR A 301 -12.09 11.74 -27.34
N ALA A 302 -11.69 10.92 -28.30
CA ALA A 302 -12.46 10.62 -29.49
C ALA A 302 -12.97 9.17 -29.51
N LEU A 303 -14.15 8.97 -30.09
CA LEU A 303 -14.70 7.65 -30.39
C LEU A 303 -14.57 7.34 -31.89
N VAL A 304 -14.14 6.13 -32.20
CA VAL A 304 -13.91 5.60 -33.54
C VAL A 304 -14.80 4.37 -33.77
N LEU A 305 -15.29 4.23 -35.00
CA LEU A 305 -15.96 3.02 -35.51
C LEU A 305 -15.39 2.70 -36.89
N ASP A 306 -14.83 1.50 -37.04
CA ASP A 306 -14.25 1.02 -38.30
C ASP A 306 -13.29 2.06 -38.93
N ASP A 307 -12.32 2.55 -38.13
CA ASP A 307 -11.34 3.61 -38.47
C ASP A 307 -11.93 5.01 -38.77
N LYS A 308 -13.24 5.21 -38.62
CA LYS A 308 -13.90 6.50 -38.79
C LYS A 308 -14.19 7.15 -37.45
N LYS A 309 -13.70 8.39 -37.27
CA LYS A 309 -14.02 9.20 -36.09
C LYS A 309 -15.51 9.56 -36.08
N LEU A 310 -16.24 9.11 -35.06
CA LEU A 310 -17.66 9.41 -34.86
C LEU A 310 -17.86 10.67 -34.03
N PHE A 311 -17.16 10.74 -32.89
CA PHE A 311 -17.24 11.84 -31.95
C PHE A 311 -15.81 12.29 -31.68
N ASN A 312 -15.42 13.42 -32.25
CA ASN A 312 -14.08 13.97 -32.08
C ASN A 312 -14.20 15.45 -31.74
N PRO A 313 -13.68 15.91 -30.60
CA PRO A 313 -13.62 17.33 -30.32
C PRO A 313 -12.68 18.00 -31.33
N SER A 314 -13.20 18.93 -32.13
CA SER A 314 -12.35 19.92 -32.82
C SER A 314 -11.65 20.81 -31.79
N LEU A 315 -10.55 21.46 -32.21
CA LEU A 315 -9.73 22.36 -31.37
C LEU A 315 -10.55 23.45 -30.62
N ASP A 316 -11.76 23.77 -31.07
CA ASP A 316 -12.67 24.77 -30.47
C ASP A 316 -13.77 24.22 -29.52
N GLY A 317 -13.64 22.98 -29.01
CA GLY A 317 -14.22 22.66 -27.69
C GLY A 317 -15.63 22.06 -27.59
N ALA A 318 -16.40 21.89 -28.68
CA ALA A 318 -17.70 21.20 -28.62
C ALA A 318 -17.77 19.98 -29.56
N VAL A 319 -18.29 18.85 -29.06
CA VAL A 319 -18.62 17.67 -29.87
C VAL A 319 -20.06 17.80 -30.34
N LEU A 320 -20.30 17.68 -31.64
CA LEU A 320 -21.64 17.84 -32.24
C LEU A 320 -22.15 16.49 -32.78
N ILE A 321 -23.47 16.33 -32.76
CA ILE A 321 -24.18 15.21 -33.36
C ILE A 321 -25.26 15.74 -34.30
N SER A 322 -25.46 15.08 -35.45
CA SER A 322 -26.58 15.38 -36.36
C SER A 322 -27.10 14.12 -37.02
N SER A 323 -28.41 13.97 -37.11
CA SER A 323 -29.06 12.85 -37.83
C SER A 323 -28.51 12.68 -39.25
N LYS A 324 -28.24 13.78 -39.97
CA LYS A 324 -27.69 13.76 -41.34
C LYS A 324 -26.32 13.07 -41.43
N SER A 325 -25.41 13.34 -40.49
CA SER A 325 -24.07 12.73 -40.48
C SER A 325 -24.07 11.34 -39.84
N THR A 326 -24.88 11.14 -38.80
CA THR A 326 -24.82 9.95 -37.96
C THR A 326 -25.62 8.78 -38.54
N LEU A 327 -26.79 9.02 -39.18
CA LEU A 327 -27.62 7.94 -39.73
C LEU A 327 -26.93 7.19 -40.88
N GLY A 328 -26.13 7.88 -41.70
CA GLY A 328 -25.36 7.24 -42.78
C GLY A 328 -24.23 6.34 -42.28
N LEU A 329 -23.75 6.54 -41.04
CA LEU A 329 -22.66 5.77 -40.43
C LEU A 329 -23.17 4.68 -39.49
N LEU A 330 -24.18 4.98 -38.67
CA LEU A 330 -24.67 4.11 -37.60
C LEU A 330 -25.99 3.41 -37.94
N GLY A 331 -26.66 3.83 -39.02
CA GLY A 331 -28.01 3.39 -39.34
C GLY A 331 -29.08 4.06 -38.47
N ILE A 332 -30.29 3.51 -38.53
CA ILE A 332 -31.46 4.03 -37.79
C ILE A 332 -31.31 3.69 -36.30
N PRO A 333 -31.49 4.66 -35.38
CA PRO A 333 -31.44 4.39 -33.95
C PRO A 333 -32.58 3.49 -33.49
N LEU A 334 -32.35 2.76 -32.40
CA LEU A 334 -33.37 1.98 -31.70
C LEU A 334 -34.37 2.88 -30.99
N SER A 335 -33.92 4.01 -30.46
CA SER A 335 -34.78 5.01 -29.82
C SER A 335 -34.19 6.43 -29.88
N LEU A 336 -35.10 7.40 -29.88
CA LEU A 336 -34.86 8.83 -29.70
C LEU A 336 -35.87 9.34 -28.66
N GLU A 337 -35.38 9.79 -27.51
CA GLU A 337 -36.19 10.07 -26.32
C GLU A 337 -35.70 11.33 -25.61
N ALA A 338 -36.61 12.03 -24.92
CA ALA A 338 -36.26 13.11 -24.00
C ALA A 338 -35.53 12.52 -22.77
N ILE A 339 -34.63 13.29 -22.17
CA ILE A 339 -34.03 12.93 -20.89
C ILE A 339 -34.90 13.52 -19.77
N GLU A 340 -35.56 12.67 -19.01
CA GLU A 340 -36.38 13.05 -17.85
C GLU A 340 -35.56 12.83 -16.57
N ASP A 341 -34.76 13.83 -16.18
CA ASP A 341 -33.99 13.84 -14.92
C ASP A 341 -34.17 15.19 -14.21
N GLU A 342 -33.98 15.25 -12.90
CA GLU A 342 -34.14 16.48 -12.09
C GLU A 342 -33.25 17.63 -12.57
N THR A 343 -32.15 17.30 -13.26
CA THR A 343 -31.21 18.27 -13.86
C THR A 343 -31.35 18.45 -15.37
N ALA A 344 -32.27 17.72 -16.01
CA ALA A 344 -32.43 17.73 -17.46
C ALA A 344 -33.15 19.00 -17.95
N ARG A 345 -32.73 19.52 -19.10
CA ARG A 345 -33.40 20.63 -19.79
C ARG A 345 -34.38 20.08 -20.83
N GLU A 346 -35.38 20.88 -21.23
CA GLU A 346 -36.36 20.47 -22.26
C GLU A 346 -35.70 20.07 -23.60
N ASP A 347 -34.51 20.60 -23.87
CA ASP A 347 -33.72 20.32 -25.07
C ASP A 347 -32.76 19.12 -24.93
N ASP A 348 -32.76 18.42 -23.79
CA ASP A 348 -31.90 17.26 -23.56
C ASP A 348 -32.53 16.00 -24.15
N PHE A 349 -31.80 15.34 -25.04
CA PHE A 349 -32.26 14.13 -25.72
C PHE A 349 -31.21 13.02 -25.70
N ARG A 350 -31.70 11.79 -25.78
CA ARG A 350 -30.92 10.57 -25.85
C ARG A 350 -31.21 9.83 -27.15
N VAL A 351 -30.14 9.43 -27.84
CA VAL A 351 -30.21 8.59 -29.04
C VAL A 351 -29.50 7.27 -28.77
N THR A 352 -30.17 6.16 -29.06
CA THR A 352 -29.66 4.81 -28.75
C THR A 352 -29.49 3.98 -30.01
N TRP A 353 -28.31 3.40 -30.21
CA TRP A 353 -28.01 2.36 -31.18
C TRP A 353 -27.57 1.07 -30.48
N PRO A 354 -27.48 -0.08 -31.17
CA PRO A 354 -26.90 -1.28 -30.58
C PRO A 354 -25.49 -1.02 -30.04
N GLY A 355 -25.35 -1.05 -28.71
CA GLY A 355 -24.06 -0.88 -28.04
C GLY A 355 -23.53 0.55 -27.94
N LEU A 356 -24.30 1.57 -28.35
CA LEU A 356 -23.95 2.99 -28.29
C LEU A 356 -25.13 3.81 -27.79
N LEU A 357 -24.87 4.67 -26.81
CA LEU A 357 -25.83 5.63 -26.28
C LEU A 357 -25.19 7.02 -26.35
N VAL A 358 -25.92 8.00 -26.89
CA VAL A 358 -25.47 9.39 -26.98
C VAL A 358 -26.50 10.29 -26.31
N GLU A 359 -26.03 11.15 -25.39
CA GLU A 359 -26.83 12.19 -24.75
C GLU A 359 -26.32 13.54 -25.22
N ALA A 360 -27.26 14.38 -25.65
CA ALA A 360 -26.96 15.68 -26.25
C ALA A 360 -28.02 16.71 -25.89
N VAL A 361 -27.66 17.98 -26.05
CA VAL A 361 -28.56 19.14 -25.89
C VAL A 361 -28.76 19.79 -27.25
N GLY A 362 -30.00 19.97 -27.67
CA GLY A 362 -30.31 20.64 -28.93
C GLY A 362 -31.71 20.33 -29.46
N GLN A 363 -31.85 20.41 -30.77
CA GLN A 363 -33.13 20.22 -31.45
C GLN A 363 -33.31 18.75 -31.78
N TRP A 364 -34.50 18.22 -31.51
CA TRP A 364 -34.84 16.85 -31.84
C TRP A 364 -36.35 16.71 -32.10
N ASP A 365 -36.70 15.76 -32.96
CA ASP A 365 -38.07 15.40 -33.28
C ASP A 365 -38.16 13.88 -33.45
N ARG A 366 -38.93 13.26 -32.55
CA ARG A 366 -39.13 11.82 -32.47
C ARG A 366 -39.85 11.26 -33.71
N ASP A 367 -40.82 12.00 -34.24
CA ASP A 367 -41.68 11.51 -35.32
C ASP A 367 -40.92 11.47 -36.65
N THR A 368 -40.03 12.45 -36.85
CA THR A 368 -39.19 12.53 -38.04
C THR A 368 -37.81 11.88 -37.87
N MET A 369 -37.46 11.41 -36.66
CA MET A 369 -36.13 10.90 -36.30
C MET A 369 -35.00 11.88 -36.65
N THR A 370 -35.28 13.17 -36.52
CA THR A 370 -34.31 14.24 -36.75
C THR A 370 -33.76 14.73 -35.42
N PHE A 371 -32.45 14.98 -35.38
CA PHE A 371 -31.77 15.54 -34.22
C PHE A 371 -30.51 16.27 -34.64
N GLU A 372 -30.17 17.33 -33.92
CA GLU A 372 -28.94 18.09 -34.03
C GLU A 372 -28.62 18.77 -32.68
N GLY A 373 -27.41 18.59 -32.18
CA GLY A 373 -27.07 19.14 -30.87
C GLY A 373 -25.62 18.96 -30.46
N ARG A 374 -25.31 19.50 -29.27
CA ARG A 374 -24.02 19.32 -28.60
C ARG A 374 -24.05 18.08 -27.73
N VAL A 375 -23.11 17.18 -27.95
CA VAL A 375 -22.93 15.95 -27.20
C VAL A 375 -22.41 16.27 -25.80
N ARG A 376 -23.09 15.75 -24.78
CA ARG A 376 -22.65 15.76 -23.38
C ARG A 376 -21.99 14.46 -23.00
N GLN A 377 -22.54 13.35 -23.46
CA GLN A 377 -22.08 12.03 -23.08
C GLN A 377 -22.19 11.05 -24.23
N VAL A 378 -21.19 10.20 -24.38
CA VAL A 378 -21.20 9.05 -25.30
C VAL A 378 -20.81 7.81 -24.51
N SER A 379 -21.65 6.80 -24.49
CA SER A 379 -21.39 5.54 -23.80
C SER A 379 -21.41 4.37 -24.77
N VAL A 380 -20.40 3.51 -24.69
CA VAL A 380 -20.27 2.31 -25.54
C VAL A 380 -20.07 1.07 -24.71
N SER A 381 -20.76 0.00 -25.10
CA SER A 381 -20.72 -1.31 -24.44
C SER A 381 -20.49 -2.47 -25.41
N TYR A 382 -20.19 -2.17 -26.67
CA TYR A 382 -19.97 -3.14 -27.73
C TYR A 382 -18.60 -2.97 -28.39
N SER A 383 -17.97 -4.08 -28.76
CA SER A 383 -16.55 -4.16 -29.14
C SER A 383 -16.21 -3.54 -30.50
N ARG A 384 -17.19 -3.01 -31.25
CA ARG A 384 -16.95 -2.30 -32.52
C ARG A 384 -16.58 -0.84 -32.33
N PHE A 385 -16.88 -0.27 -31.16
CA PHE A 385 -16.52 1.09 -30.85
C PHE A 385 -15.24 1.11 -30.03
N GLU A 386 -14.32 1.98 -30.39
CA GLU A 386 -13.05 2.12 -29.71
C GLU A 386 -12.66 3.58 -29.52
N THR A 387 -11.80 3.87 -28.55
CA THR A 387 -11.17 5.18 -28.41
C THR A 387 -10.16 5.41 -29.52
N GLY A 388 -9.65 6.64 -29.68
CA GLY A 388 -8.61 6.91 -30.68
C GLY A 388 -7.30 6.13 -30.48
N SER A 389 -7.00 5.68 -29.25
CA SER A 389 -5.87 4.77 -29.00
C SER A 389 -6.22 3.28 -29.15
N GLY A 390 -7.48 2.94 -29.49
CA GLY A 390 -7.96 1.58 -29.70
C GLY A 390 -8.46 0.85 -28.46
N LEU A 391 -8.80 1.53 -27.35
CA LEU A 391 -9.47 0.88 -26.22
C LEU A 391 -10.93 0.60 -26.54
N LYS A 392 -11.42 -0.60 -26.25
CA LYS A 392 -12.82 -0.97 -26.51
C LYS A 392 -13.45 -1.86 -25.44
N PRO A 393 -14.79 -1.89 -25.34
CA PRO A 393 -15.50 -2.91 -24.58
C PRO A 393 -15.11 -4.33 -25.03
N GLY A 394 -14.90 -5.22 -24.06
CA GLY A 394 -14.41 -6.58 -24.25
C GLY A 394 -12.89 -6.72 -24.10
N ASP A 395 -12.12 -5.64 -24.15
CA ASP A 395 -10.70 -5.70 -23.88
C ASP A 395 -10.41 -6.08 -22.42
N SER A 396 -9.26 -6.70 -22.21
CA SER A 396 -8.71 -6.91 -20.87
C SER A 396 -8.47 -5.58 -20.16
N VAL A 397 -8.76 -5.48 -18.86
CA VAL A 397 -8.46 -4.28 -18.06
C VAL A 397 -6.97 -3.91 -18.10
N TYR A 398 -6.09 -4.87 -18.37
CA TYR A 398 -4.67 -4.59 -18.53
C TYR A 398 -4.36 -3.72 -19.76
N GLU A 399 -5.20 -3.71 -20.80
CA GLU A 399 -5.08 -2.76 -21.92
C GLU A 399 -5.33 -1.32 -21.47
N LEU A 400 -6.26 -1.12 -20.52
CA LEU A 400 -6.45 0.18 -19.87
C LEU A 400 -5.22 0.54 -19.05
N TYR A 401 -4.70 -0.38 -18.23
CA TYR A 401 -3.52 -0.11 -17.38
C TYR A 401 -2.23 0.12 -18.16
N LEU A 402 -2.14 -0.30 -19.42
CA LEU A 402 -1.02 0.06 -20.30
C LEU A 402 -0.99 1.54 -20.66
N ARG A 403 -2.17 2.16 -20.72
CA ARG A 403 -2.34 3.59 -21.06
C ARG A 403 -2.43 4.44 -19.79
N TYR A 404 -3.16 3.93 -18.79
CA TYR A 404 -3.44 4.59 -17.52
C TYR A 404 -3.16 3.67 -16.32
N PRO A 405 -1.88 3.46 -15.93
CA PRO A 405 -1.47 2.53 -14.87
C PRO A 405 -2.13 2.70 -13.50
N PHE A 406 -2.63 3.90 -13.18
CA PHE A 406 -3.29 4.22 -11.90
C PHE A 406 -4.80 4.44 -12.03
N ALA A 407 -5.42 3.94 -13.11
CA ALA A 407 -6.84 4.18 -13.38
C ALA A 407 -7.75 3.62 -12.28
N ARG A 408 -7.34 2.54 -11.62
CA ARG A 408 -8.11 1.95 -10.53
C ARG A 408 -8.20 2.89 -9.33
N GLU A 409 -7.10 3.55 -8.99
CA GLU A 409 -7.00 4.47 -7.85
C GLU A 409 -7.78 5.77 -8.08
N SER A 410 -8.04 6.14 -9.34
CA SER A 410 -8.93 7.24 -9.71
C SER A 410 -10.39 6.82 -9.88
N GLY A 411 -10.76 5.60 -9.47
CA GLY A 411 -12.12 5.08 -9.63
C GLY A 411 -12.52 4.88 -11.09
N TYR A 412 -11.54 4.64 -11.96
CA TYR A 412 -11.68 4.49 -13.41
C TYR A 412 -12.22 5.73 -14.12
N GLN A 413 -12.00 6.91 -13.54
CA GLN A 413 -12.27 8.20 -14.16
C GLN A 413 -10.95 8.91 -14.46
N ILE A 414 -10.73 9.26 -15.73
CA ILE A 414 -9.51 9.92 -16.20
C ILE A 414 -9.95 11.16 -16.98
N SER A 415 -9.44 12.33 -16.62
CA SER A 415 -9.91 13.59 -17.18
C SER A 415 -8.78 14.36 -17.87
N LEU A 416 -9.17 15.18 -18.84
CA LEU A 416 -8.38 16.23 -19.48
C LEU A 416 -9.12 17.55 -19.29
N SER A 417 -8.41 18.58 -18.82
CA SER A 417 -8.94 19.93 -18.69
C SER A 417 -8.27 20.83 -19.72
N GLU A 418 -9.03 21.31 -20.71
CA GLU A 418 -8.50 22.10 -21.82
C GLU A 418 -9.51 23.18 -22.23
N GLY A 419 -9.04 24.41 -22.47
CA GLY A 419 -9.87 25.47 -23.06
C GLY A 419 -11.09 25.90 -22.22
N GLY A 420 -11.09 25.65 -20.91
CA GLY A 420 -12.22 25.96 -20.02
C GLY A 420 -13.26 24.85 -19.90
N GLY A 421 -13.15 23.78 -20.68
CA GLY A 421 -13.97 22.56 -20.58
C GLY A 421 -13.21 21.40 -19.94
N ARG A 422 -13.95 20.37 -19.53
CA ARG A 422 -13.39 19.12 -18.99
C ARG A 422 -13.93 17.93 -19.78
N LYS A 423 -13.03 17.07 -20.24
CA LYS A 423 -13.36 15.81 -20.89
C LYS A 423 -12.98 14.68 -19.96
N THR A 424 -13.86 13.69 -19.79
CA THR A 424 -13.61 12.56 -18.89
C THR A 424 -13.90 11.24 -19.58
N LEU A 425 -12.96 10.30 -19.51
CA LEU A 425 -13.18 8.90 -19.81
C LEU A 425 -13.50 8.18 -18.50
N ALA A 426 -14.74 7.69 -18.40
CA ALA A 426 -15.18 6.81 -17.32
C ALA A 426 -15.26 5.37 -17.85
N VAL A 427 -14.60 4.43 -17.15
CA VAL A 427 -14.51 3.03 -17.56
C VAL A 427 -15.20 2.14 -16.53
N GLN A 428 -16.10 1.28 -16.97
CA GLN A 428 -16.68 0.22 -16.15
C GLN A 428 -15.93 -1.09 -16.42
N VAL A 429 -15.44 -1.72 -15.35
CA VAL A 429 -14.70 -2.98 -15.41
C VAL A 429 -15.51 -4.07 -14.73
N GLU A 430 -15.66 -5.21 -15.40
CA GLU A 430 -16.32 -6.41 -14.89
C GLU A 430 -15.42 -7.63 -15.14
N SER A 431 -15.15 -8.42 -14.10
CA SER A 431 -14.35 -9.66 -14.21
C SER A 431 -13.02 -9.50 -14.98
N ASP A 432 -12.27 -8.43 -14.69
CA ASP A 432 -11.00 -8.07 -15.37
C ASP A 432 -11.13 -7.69 -16.86
N ALA A 433 -12.34 -7.38 -17.35
CA ALA A 433 -12.60 -6.90 -18.70
C ALA A 433 -13.31 -5.54 -18.69
N ILE A 434 -13.08 -4.73 -19.73
CA ILE A 434 -13.77 -3.46 -19.96
C ILE A 434 -15.20 -3.79 -20.39
N ALA A 435 -16.18 -3.47 -19.56
CA ALA A 435 -17.60 -3.67 -19.87
C ALA A 435 -18.19 -2.48 -20.64
N ARG A 436 -17.75 -1.25 -20.29
CA ARG A 436 -18.27 -0.02 -20.87
C ARG A 436 -17.24 1.10 -20.82
N LEU A 437 -17.21 1.92 -21.87
CA LEU A 437 -16.46 3.18 -21.92
C LEU A 437 -17.46 4.32 -22.06
N THR A 438 -17.30 5.38 -21.27
CA THR A 438 -18.14 6.57 -21.33
C THR A 438 -17.28 7.81 -21.44
N LEU A 439 -17.43 8.56 -22.53
CA LEU A 439 -16.85 9.88 -22.72
C LEU A 439 -17.84 10.94 -22.29
N ILE A 440 -17.43 11.79 -21.35
CA ILE A 440 -18.21 12.89 -20.79
C ILE A 440 -17.55 14.20 -21.20
N PHE A 441 -18.34 15.13 -21.70
CA PHE A 441 -17.92 16.43 -22.21
C PHE A 441 -18.62 17.53 -21.39
N ASP A 442 -17.91 18.03 -20.38
CA ASP A 442 -18.36 19.15 -19.55
C ASP A 442 -17.85 20.45 -20.20
N SER A 443 -18.77 21.32 -20.60
CA SER A 443 -18.49 22.64 -21.20
C SER A 443 -19.05 23.77 -20.38
#